data_AF-A0AA37PKI5-F1
#
_entry.id   AF-A0AA37PKI5-F1
#
_cell.length_a   1.000
_cell.length_b   1.000
_cell.length_c   1.000
_cell.angle_alpha   90.00
_cell.angle_beta   90.00
_cell.angle_gamma   90.00
#
_symmetry.space_group_name_H-M   'P 1'
#
loop_
_entity.id
_entity.type
_entity.pdbx_description
1 polymer ?
#
loop_
_entity_poly.entity_id
_entity_poly.type
_entity_poly.pdbx_seq_one_letter_code
_entity_poly.pdbx_strand_id
1 'polypeptide(L)'
;MLISASDIGADTTLGPPQQNPGGVAGVAVTFSNNAKTHTIDDLLVVFTDPAAAAQGAKDRPASLSKYVTGAPQPFSVGTNGIIVVGPSPDNTKSVTYVVFAEGKVVVDLEFDSGPNDAAPQDFVLDVAKKQDEAVKSRVS
;
A
#
# COMPACT_ATOMS: atom_id res chain seq x y z
N MET A 1 11.85 -2.98 7.67
CA MET A 1 10.77 -2.08 7.24
C MET A 1 11.37 -0.94 6.47
N LEU A 2 10.71 -0.55 5.38
CA LEU A 2 11.31 0.30 4.35
C LEU A 2 11.03 1.78 4.64
N ILE A 3 9.79 2.15 4.96
CA ILE A 3 9.46 3.42 5.62
C ILE A 3 9.27 3.24 7.13
N SER A 4 9.46 4.34 7.87
CA SER A 4 9.27 4.48 9.31
C SER A 4 8.00 5.28 9.62
N ALA A 5 7.55 5.26 10.87
CA ALA A 5 6.40 6.06 11.27
C ALA A 5 6.64 7.57 11.06
N SER A 6 7.87 8.05 11.28
CA SER A 6 8.25 9.45 11.04
C SER A 6 8.21 9.85 9.57
N ASP A 7 8.30 8.90 8.64
CA ASP A 7 8.15 9.18 7.21
C ASP A 7 6.70 9.48 6.83
N ILE A 8 5.73 9.06 7.66
CA ILE A 8 4.29 9.24 7.46
C ILE A 8 3.79 10.48 8.21
N GLY A 9 4.17 10.63 9.47
CA GLY A 9 3.75 11.78 10.27
C GLY A 9 4.14 11.68 11.74
N ALA A 10 4.14 12.83 12.44
CA ALA A 10 4.56 12.91 13.84
C ALA A 10 3.65 12.12 14.80
N ASP A 11 2.37 11.94 14.45
CA ASP A 11 1.38 11.22 15.25
C ASP A 11 1.17 9.77 14.79
N THR A 12 2.09 9.24 14.00
CA THR A 12 2.04 7.87 13.48
C THR A 12 2.76 6.90 14.41
N THR A 13 2.15 5.74 14.62
CA THR A 13 2.72 4.59 15.32
C THR A 13 2.85 3.42 14.35
N LEU A 14 3.80 2.52 14.62
CA LEU A 14 4.07 1.34 13.81
C LEU A 14 3.71 0.08 14.61
N GLY A 15 2.85 -0.76 14.04
CA GLY A 15 2.52 -2.08 14.55
C GLY A 15 3.67 -3.10 14.35
N PRO A 16 3.58 -4.27 14.99
CA PRO A 16 4.57 -5.32 14.82
C PRO A 16 4.55 -5.85 13.37
N PRO A 17 5.71 -6.21 12.80
CA PRO A 17 5.76 -6.79 11.46
C PRO A 17 5.19 -8.21 11.42
N GLN A 18 4.38 -8.49 10.41
CA GLN A 18 3.90 -9.83 10.08
C GLN A 18 4.73 -10.40 8.94
N GLN A 19 5.38 -11.54 9.19
CA GLN A 19 6.09 -12.30 8.15
C GLN A 19 5.12 -13.20 7.39
N ASN A 20 5.32 -13.26 6.08
CA ASN A 20 4.57 -14.08 5.13
C ASN A 20 3.03 -14.01 5.30
N PRO A 21 2.44 -12.80 5.23
CA PRO A 21 1.00 -12.61 5.42
C PRO A 21 0.20 -13.44 4.42
N GLY A 22 -0.77 -14.21 4.91
CA GLY A 22 -1.57 -15.12 4.08
C GLY A 22 -0.76 -16.28 3.44
N GLY A 23 0.45 -16.56 3.92
CA GLY A 23 1.35 -17.57 3.35
C GLY A 23 2.13 -17.10 2.12
N VAL A 24 2.02 -15.82 1.75
CA VAL A 24 2.74 -15.22 0.60
C VAL A 24 4.09 -14.70 1.07
N ALA A 25 5.16 -14.99 0.33
CA ALA A 25 6.51 -14.51 0.66
C ALA A 25 6.55 -12.99 0.73
N GLY A 26 6.81 -12.44 1.92
CA GLY A 26 6.71 -11.00 2.12
C GLY A 26 6.64 -10.57 3.58
N VAL A 27 6.41 -9.28 3.78
CA VAL A 27 6.22 -8.67 5.10
C VAL A 27 5.11 -7.65 5.04
N ALA A 28 4.27 -7.61 6.07
CA ALA A 28 3.30 -6.54 6.27
C ALA A 28 3.56 -5.80 7.58
N VAL A 29 3.21 -4.52 7.62
CA VAL A 29 3.03 -3.74 8.84
C VAL A 29 1.79 -2.87 8.72
N THR A 30 1.27 -2.45 9.87
CA THR A 30 0.23 -1.44 9.93
C THR A 30 0.78 -0.19 10.60
N PHE A 31 0.66 0.95 9.94
CA PHE A 31 0.82 2.25 10.53
C PHE A 31 -0.53 2.74 11.04
N SER A 32 -0.56 3.47 12.15
CA SER A 32 -1.81 4.03 12.69
C SER A 32 -1.55 5.41 13.28
N ASN A 33 -2.50 6.33 13.12
CA ASN A 33 -2.51 7.51 13.96
C ASN A 33 -2.79 7.14 15.43
N ASN A 34 -2.46 8.03 16.37
CA ASN A 34 -2.66 7.80 17.80
C ASN A 34 -4.12 7.43 18.17
N ALA A 35 -5.10 7.99 17.46
CA ALA A 35 -6.52 7.71 17.66
C ALA A 35 -7.01 6.39 17.04
N LYS A 36 -6.17 5.73 16.23
CA LYS A 36 -6.49 4.53 15.43
C LYS A 36 -7.70 4.70 14.51
N THR A 37 -7.96 5.93 14.08
CA THR A 37 -9.02 6.27 13.11
C THR A 37 -8.51 6.27 11.68
N HIS A 38 -7.18 6.33 11.51
CA HIS A 38 -6.52 6.26 10.22
C HIS A 38 -5.43 5.20 10.28
N THR A 39 -5.44 4.27 9.35
CA THR A 39 -4.42 3.21 9.24
C THR A 39 -3.87 3.12 7.84
N ILE A 40 -2.64 2.64 7.74
CA ILE A 40 -2.00 2.29 6.47
C ILE A 40 -1.44 0.89 6.62
N ASP A 41 -2.02 -0.07 5.91
CA ASP A 41 -1.42 -1.39 5.77
C ASP A 41 -0.40 -1.35 4.62
N ASP A 42 0.87 -1.56 4.97
CA ASP A 42 2.00 -1.62 4.03
C ASP A 42 2.44 -3.08 3.89
N LEU A 43 2.17 -3.65 2.72
CA LEU A 43 2.50 -5.02 2.36
C LEU A 43 3.53 -5.03 1.24
N LEU A 44 4.62 -5.75 1.49
CA LEU A 44 5.68 -6.01 0.53
C LEU A 44 5.71 -7.48 0.18
N VAL A 45 5.36 -7.80 -1.06
CA VAL A 45 5.43 -9.16 -1.60
C VAL A 45 6.69 -9.32 -2.42
N VAL A 46 7.50 -10.32 -2.10
CA VAL A 46 8.78 -10.57 -2.78
C VAL A 46 8.61 -11.67 -3.84
N PHE A 47 8.96 -11.34 -5.07
CA PHE A 47 8.94 -12.24 -6.22
C PHE A 47 10.34 -12.76 -6.55
N THR A 48 10.39 -13.72 -7.48
CA THR A 48 11.63 -14.34 -7.95
C THR A 48 12.52 -13.37 -8.71
N ASP A 49 11.92 -12.48 -9.49
CA ASP A 49 12.60 -11.52 -10.36
C ASP A 49 11.72 -10.28 -10.65
N PRO A 50 12.28 -9.21 -11.23
CA PRO A 50 11.53 -8.00 -11.53
C PRO A 50 10.40 -8.16 -12.56
N ALA A 51 10.53 -9.08 -13.52
CA ALA A 51 9.48 -9.29 -14.52
C ALA A 51 8.24 -9.95 -13.86
N ALA A 52 8.47 -10.91 -12.97
CA ALA A 52 7.42 -11.53 -12.16
C ALA A 52 6.73 -10.51 -11.24
N ALA A 53 7.48 -9.61 -10.60
CA ALA A 53 6.90 -8.54 -9.79
C ALA A 53 6.07 -7.55 -10.62
N ALA A 54 6.58 -7.12 -11.77
CA ALA A 54 5.85 -6.23 -12.67
C ALA A 54 4.54 -6.85 -13.16
N GLN A 55 4.54 -8.14 -13.49
CA GLN A 55 3.33 -8.88 -13.85
C GLN A 55 2.38 -9.02 -12.64
N GLY A 56 2.91 -9.29 -11.44
CA GLY A 56 2.13 -9.32 -10.20
C GLY A 56 1.39 -8.00 -9.92
N ALA A 57 2.07 -6.86 -10.04
CA ALA A 57 1.44 -5.54 -9.90
C ALA A 57 0.37 -5.29 -10.98
N LYS A 58 0.62 -5.72 -12.22
CA LYS A 58 -0.33 -5.59 -13.33
C LYS A 58 -1.62 -6.40 -13.09
N ASP A 59 -1.52 -7.58 -12.48
CA ASP A 59 -2.65 -8.48 -12.24
C ASP A 59 -3.42 -8.15 -10.95
N ARG A 60 -2.77 -7.47 -10.00
CA ARG A 60 -3.32 -7.14 -8.68
C ARG A 60 -4.69 -6.44 -8.70
N PRO A 61 -4.98 -5.49 -9.62
CA PRO A 61 -6.27 -4.79 -9.68
C PRO A 61 -7.49 -5.73 -9.71
N ALA A 62 -7.37 -6.90 -10.34
CA ALA A 62 -8.46 -7.88 -10.42
C ALA A 62 -8.93 -8.39 -9.05
N SER A 63 -8.10 -8.24 -8.01
CA SER A 63 -8.40 -8.69 -6.66
C SER A 63 -8.83 -7.57 -5.70
N LEU A 64 -8.75 -6.29 -6.10
CA LEU A 64 -8.95 -5.17 -5.18
C LEU A 64 -10.40 -4.92 -4.78
N SER A 65 -11.37 -5.48 -5.52
CA SER A 65 -12.79 -5.39 -5.19
C SER A 65 -13.17 -6.02 -3.84
N LYS A 66 -12.28 -6.83 -3.24
CA LYS A 66 -12.44 -7.33 -1.86
C LYS A 66 -12.17 -6.28 -0.79
N TYR A 67 -11.48 -5.19 -1.12
CA TYR A 67 -11.04 -4.14 -0.20
C TYR A 67 -11.70 -2.80 -0.49
N VAL A 68 -11.86 -2.45 -1.77
CA VAL A 68 -12.31 -1.12 -2.19
C VAL A 68 -13.22 -1.21 -3.40
N THR A 69 -14.31 -0.44 -3.37
CA THR A 69 -15.24 -0.30 -4.49
C THR A 69 -14.88 0.95 -5.28
N GLY A 70 -14.22 0.78 -6.43
CA GLY A 70 -13.84 1.90 -7.30
C GLY A 70 -13.21 1.41 -8.60
N ALA A 71 -13.03 2.32 -9.55
CA ALA A 71 -12.37 2.02 -10.81
C ALA A 71 -10.86 2.29 -10.68
N PRO A 72 -9.97 1.31 -10.96
CA PRO A 72 -8.53 1.54 -10.97
C PRO A 72 -8.12 2.64 -11.94
N GLN A 73 -7.28 3.55 -11.46
CA GLN A 73 -6.68 4.62 -12.25
C GLN A 73 -5.15 4.45 -12.29
N PRO A 74 -4.48 4.87 -13.38
CA PRO A 74 -3.02 4.91 -13.41
C PRO A 74 -2.45 5.77 -12.28
N PHE A 75 -1.34 5.33 -11.69
CA PHE A 75 -0.64 6.04 -10.62
C PHE A 75 0.84 6.11 -10.93
N SER A 76 1.43 7.31 -10.88
CA SER A 76 2.81 7.57 -11.34
C SER A 76 3.86 7.27 -10.27
N VAL A 77 3.83 6.06 -9.72
CA VAL A 77 4.82 5.52 -8.77
C VAL A 77 5.13 4.07 -9.15
N GLY A 78 6.41 3.72 -9.17
CA GLY A 78 6.89 2.40 -9.56
C GLY A 78 6.44 1.94 -10.96
N THR A 79 6.55 0.64 -11.18
CA THR A 79 6.10 -0.04 -12.40
C THR A 79 4.65 -0.52 -12.25
N ASN A 80 3.83 -0.28 -13.28
CA ASN A 80 2.40 -0.65 -13.29
C ASN A 80 1.62 -0.08 -12.09
N GLY A 81 2.00 1.12 -11.65
CA GLY A 81 1.35 1.81 -10.55
C GLY A 81 -0.12 2.08 -10.82
N ILE A 82 -0.97 1.74 -9.86
CA ILE A 82 -2.41 2.01 -9.87
C ILE A 82 -2.88 2.53 -8.52
N ILE A 83 -3.97 3.29 -8.54
CA ILE A 83 -4.70 3.75 -7.37
C ILE A 83 -6.19 3.44 -7.54
N VAL A 84 -6.84 3.01 -6.46
CA VAL A 84 -8.30 2.87 -6.38
C VAL A 84 -8.76 3.63 -5.13
N VAL A 85 -9.75 4.50 -5.29
CA VAL A 85 -10.34 5.25 -4.18
C VAL A 85 -11.83 4.95 -4.13
N GLY A 86 -12.35 4.63 -2.95
CA GLY A 86 -13.77 4.36 -2.78
C GLY A 86 -14.11 3.80 -1.39
N PRO A 87 -15.39 3.47 -1.15
CA PRO A 87 -15.77 2.81 0.09
C PRO A 87 -15.29 1.36 0.13
N SER A 88 -15.12 0.82 1.34
CA SER A 88 -15.04 -0.63 1.54
C SER A 88 -16.33 -1.30 1.05
N PRO A 89 -16.33 -2.59 0.67
CA PRO A 89 -17.53 -3.28 0.18
C PRO A 89 -18.72 -3.27 1.16
N ASP A 90 -18.44 -3.20 2.47
CA ASP A 90 -19.45 -3.09 3.53
C ASP A 90 -19.82 -1.62 3.88
N ASN A 91 -19.22 -0.64 3.20
CA ASN A 91 -19.39 0.80 3.39
C ASN A 91 -19.00 1.33 4.79
N THR A 92 -18.26 0.57 5.58
CA THR A 92 -17.85 0.99 6.92
C THR A 92 -16.59 1.85 6.94
N LYS A 93 -15.84 1.90 5.83
CA LYS A 93 -14.61 2.66 5.69
C LYS A 93 -14.56 3.46 4.40
N SER A 94 -13.76 4.53 4.38
CA SER A 94 -13.17 5.02 3.15
C SER A 94 -11.83 4.34 2.94
N VAL A 95 -11.57 3.87 1.72
CA VAL A 95 -10.36 3.14 1.36
C VAL A 95 -9.68 3.83 0.18
N THR A 96 -8.37 4.05 0.30
CA THR A 96 -7.50 4.31 -0.85
C THR A 96 -6.48 3.20 -0.95
N TYR A 97 -6.46 2.49 -2.08
CA TYR A 97 -5.57 1.37 -2.31
C TYR A 97 -4.58 1.73 -3.43
N VAL A 98 -3.29 1.61 -3.15
CA VAL A 98 -2.21 1.82 -4.13
C VAL A 98 -1.46 0.51 -4.32
N VAL A 99 -1.15 0.17 -5.57
CA VAL A 99 -0.28 -0.96 -5.92
C VAL A 99 0.75 -0.53 -6.93
N PHE A 100 1.99 -0.96 -6.76
CA PHE A 100 3.05 -0.82 -7.77
C PHE A 100 4.12 -1.90 -7.58
N ALA A 101 4.97 -2.10 -8.59
CA ALA A 101 6.17 -2.91 -8.48
C ALA A 101 7.44 -2.05 -8.46
N GLU A 102 8.44 -2.47 -7.69
CA GLU A 102 9.79 -1.90 -7.68
C GLU A 102 10.82 -3.02 -7.47
N GLY A 103 11.79 -3.13 -8.39
CA GLY A 103 12.66 -4.31 -8.48
C GLY A 103 11.84 -5.62 -8.48
N LYS A 104 12.17 -6.54 -7.56
CA LYS A 104 11.46 -7.82 -7.36
C LYS A 104 10.30 -7.74 -6.35
N VAL A 105 9.87 -6.55 -5.95
CA VAL A 105 8.87 -6.36 -4.90
C VAL A 105 7.59 -5.77 -5.50
N VAL A 106 6.44 -6.31 -5.10
CA VAL A 106 5.15 -5.61 -5.25
C VAL A 106 4.82 -4.98 -3.91
N VAL A 107 4.45 -3.71 -3.96
CA VAL A 107 4.01 -2.90 -2.83
C VAL A 107 2.50 -2.75 -2.93
N ASP A 108 1.81 -3.04 -1.83
CA ASP A 108 0.42 -2.66 -1.61
C ASP A 108 0.35 -1.70 -0.43
N LEU A 109 -0.30 -0.56 -0.61
CA LEU A 109 -0.61 0.40 0.44
C LEU A 109 -2.12 0.57 0.52
N GLU A 110 -2.73 0.17 1.64
CA GLU A 110 -4.16 0.32 1.90
C GLU A 110 -4.35 1.37 2.99
N PHE A 111 -4.88 2.53 2.60
CA PHE A 111 -5.19 3.65 3.49
C PHE A 111 -6.65 3.55 3.89
N ASP A 112 -6.89 3.36 5.19
CA ASP A 112 -8.19 3.14 5.77
C ASP A 112 -8.55 4.27 6.73
N SER A 113 -9.81 4.71 6.65
CA SER A 113 -10.39 5.69 7.56
C SER A 113 -11.90 5.50 7.71
N GLY A 114 -12.55 6.38 8.46
CA GLY A 114 -14.01 6.41 8.56
C GLY A 114 -14.70 6.69 7.21
N PRO A 115 -16.00 6.41 7.07
CA PRO A 115 -16.74 6.72 5.86
C PRO A 115 -16.63 8.20 5.47
N ASN A 116 -16.41 8.46 4.18
CA ASN A 116 -16.27 9.81 3.60
C ASN A 116 -15.02 10.60 4.05
N ASP A 117 -14.01 9.92 4.60
CA ASP A 117 -12.77 10.53 5.11
C ASP A 117 -11.53 10.05 4.33
N ALA A 118 -11.62 9.99 3.00
CA ALA A 118 -10.54 9.48 2.16
C ALA A 118 -9.23 10.25 2.38
N ALA A 119 -8.10 9.51 2.40
CA ALA A 119 -6.79 10.11 2.52
C ALA A 119 -6.54 11.14 1.39
N PRO A 120 -5.96 12.32 1.69
CA PRO A 120 -5.59 13.30 0.67
C PRO A 120 -4.65 12.70 -0.38
N GLN A 121 -4.88 12.99 -1.66
CA GLN A 121 -4.15 12.37 -2.76
C GLN A 121 -2.64 12.71 -2.76
N ASP A 122 -2.29 13.93 -2.35
CA ASP A 122 -0.91 14.38 -2.22
C ASP A 122 -0.17 13.63 -1.10
N PHE A 123 -0.83 13.38 0.02
CA PHE A 123 -0.32 12.54 1.10
C PHE A 123 -0.10 11.09 0.64
N VAL A 124 -1.08 10.49 -0.06
CA VAL A 124 -0.97 9.13 -0.62
C VAL A 124 0.22 9.04 -1.59
N LEU A 125 0.41 10.06 -2.44
CA LEU A 125 1.53 10.13 -3.38
C LEU A 125 2.88 10.24 -2.67
N ASP A 126 2.98 11.06 -1.63
CA ASP A 126 4.21 11.23 -0.86
C ASP A 126 4.63 9.93 -0.16
N VAL A 127 3.70 9.27 0.53
CA VAL A 127 3.96 7.97 1.20
C VAL A 127 4.38 6.91 0.19
N ALA A 128 3.67 6.80 -0.95
CA ALA A 128 4.01 5.83 -1.98
C ALA A 128 5.40 6.06 -2.57
N LYS A 129 5.79 7.31 -2.83
CA LYS A 129 7.15 7.64 -3.30
C LYS A 129 8.23 7.30 -2.28
N LYS A 130 7.98 7.58 -1.00
CA LYS A 130 8.93 7.21 0.07
C LYS A 130 9.11 5.70 0.14
N GLN A 131 8.04 4.93 0.00
CA GLN A 131 8.12 3.48 -0.02
C GLN A 131 8.86 2.97 -1.26
N ASP A 132 8.58 3.51 -2.44
CA ASP A 132 9.27 3.20 -3.69
C ASP A 132 10.79 3.42 -3.57
N GLU A 133 11.21 4.60 -3.11
CA GLU A 133 12.63 4.92 -2.88
C GLU A 133 13.27 4.01 -1.82
N ALA A 134 12.53 3.68 -0.77
CA ALA A 134 13.02 2.76 0.25
C ALA A 134 13.21 1.33 -0.30
N VAL A 135 12.31 0.83 -1.17
CA VAL A 135 12.51 -0.45 -1.87
C VAL A 135 13.74 -0.38 -2.77
N LYS A 136 13.87 0.66 -3.61
CA LYS A 136 15.05 0.85 -4.48
C LYS A 136 16.34 0.78 -3.68
N SER A 137 16.41 1.47 -2.55
CA SER A 137 17.64 1.55 -1.75
C SER A 137 18.09 0.23 -1.08
N ARG A 138 17.21 -0.78 -0.97
CA ARG A 138 17.47 -2.00 -0.20
C ARG A 138 17.40 -3.29 -1.00
N VAL A 139 16.82 -3.24 -2.21
CA VAL A 139 16.55 -4.43 -3.02
C VAL A 139 17.20 -4.32 -4.41
N SER A 140 17.88 -3.21 -4.70
CA SER A 140 18.75 -3.01 -5.87
C SER A 140 20.00 -3.89 -5.83
#